data_AF-A0A3D1ASI1-F1
#
_entry.id   AF-A0A3D1ASI1-F1
#
_cell.length_a   1.000
_cell.length_b   1.000
_cell.length_c   1.000
_cell.angle_alpha   90.00
_cell.angle_beta   90.00
_cell.angle_gamma   90.00
#
_symmetry.space_group_name_H-M   'P 1'
#
loop_
_entity.id
_entity.type
_entity.pdbx_description
1 polymer ?
#
loop_
_entity_poly.entity_id
_entity_poly.type
_entity_poly.pdbx_seq_one_letter_code
_entity_poly.pdbx_strand_id
1 'polypeptide(L)' 'MSNPQPIITAVGCFTPPDVLTNFDLEKLVETNNQWILERTGIAERHIAGVG' A
#
# COMPACT_ATOMS: atom_id res chain seq x y z
N MET A 1 38.56 -15.30 16.01
CA MET A 1 37.96 -14.17 15.27
C MET A 1 36.44 -14.24 15.48
N SER A 2 35.81 -13.15 15.90
CA SER A 2 34.34 -13.09 16.04
C SER A 2 33.70 -13.12 14.65
N ASN A 3 32.68 -13.97 14.45
CA ASN A 3 31.93 -14.01 13.20
C ASN A 3 31.00 -12.79 13.16
N PRO A 4 31.14 -11.87 12.19
CA PRO A 4 30.27 -10.69 12.12
C PRO A 4 28.83 -11.13 11.90
N GLN A 5 27.93 -10.69 12.77
CA GLN A 5 26.50 -10.92 12.62
C GLN A 5 25.92 -9.85 11.68
N PRO A 6 25.11 -10.24 10.67
CA PRO A 6 24.46 -9.27 9.80
C PRO A 6 23.49 -8.40 10.61
N ILE A 7 23.49 -7.09 10.33
CA ILE A 7 22.58 -6.12 10.94
C ILE A 7 22.03 -5.19 9.86
N ILE A 8 20.76 -4.81 9.98
CA ILE A 8 20.14 -3.81 9.12
C ILE A 8 20.68 -2.43 9.54
N THR A 9 21.39 -1.77 8.63
CA THR A 9 22.03 -0.47 8.90
C THR A 9 21.12 0.73 8.61
N ALA A 10 20.19 0.58 7.66
CA ALA A 10 19.22 1.63 7.32
C ALA A 10 17.97 1.05 6.64
N VAL A 11 16.86 1.79 6.72
CA VAL A 11 15.63 1.57 5.95
C VAL A 11 15.14 2.91 5.39
N GLY A 12 14.53 2.89 4.22
CA GLY A 12 13.89 4.05 3.58
C GLY A 12 12.56 3.65 2.98
N CYS A 13 11.60 4.58 2.98
CA CYS A 13 10.27 4.39 2.41
C CYS A 13 9.82 5.68 1.74
N PHE A 14 9.15 5.55 0.60
CA PHE A 14 8.44 6.63 -0.07
C PHE A 14 7.09 6.10 -0.53
N THR A 15 6.06 6.92 -0.34
CA THR A 15 4.69 6.61 -0.75
C THR A 15 4.16 7.78 -1.58
N PRO A 16 3.63 7.54 -2.79
CA PRO A 16 3.04 8.60 -3.61
C PRO A 16 1.96 9.38 -2.85
N PRO A 17 1.77 10.70 -3.09
CA PRO A 17 0.79 11.48 -2.34
C PRO A 17 -0.66 11.17 -2.71
N ASP A 18 -0.91 10.70 -3.93
CA ASP A 18 -2.27 10.47 -4.43
C ASP A 18 -2.87 9.20 -3.83
N VAL A 19 -4.01 9.35 -3.16
CA VAL A 19 -4.73 8.27 -2.48
C VAL A 19 -5.98 7.88 -3.26
N LEU A 20 -6.14 6.59 -3.53
CA LEU A 20 -7.37 6.00 -4.05
C LEU A 20 -8.05 5.18 -2.95
N THR A 21 -9.17 5.69 -2.43
CA THR A 21 -9.96 4.98 -1.42
C THR A 21 -10.76 3.84 -2.03
N ASN A 22 -11.26 2.92 -1.20
CA ASN A 22 -12.22 1.91 -1.66
C ASN A 22 -13.47 2.54 -2.28
N PHE A 23 -14.00 3.61 -1.69
CA PHE A 23 -15.17 4.33 -2.20
C PHE A 23 -14.94 4.95 -3.57
N ASP A 24 -13.70 5.31 -3.89
CA ASP A 24 -13.36 5.78 -5.23
C ASP A 24 -13.25 4.61 -6.20
N LEU A 25 -12.70 3.48 -5.76
CA LEU A 25 -12.62 2.26 -6.56
C LEU A 25 -14.01 1.69 -6.93
N GLU A 26 -14.99 1.81 -6.04
CA GLU A 26 -16.40 1.47 -6.30
C GLU A 26 -17.00 2.21 -7.50
N LYS A 27 -16.53 3.44 -7.76
CA LYS A 27 -17.01 4.25 -8.89
C LYS A 27 -16.37 3.85 -10.22
N LEU A 28 -15.31 3.03 -10.18
CA LEU A 28 -14.51 2.64 -11.34
C LEU A 28 -14.79 1.20 -11.78
N VAL A 29 -15.12 0.31 -10.84
CA VAL A 29 -15.37 -1.12 -11.11
C VAL A 29 -16.51 -1.64 -10.24
N GLU A 30 -17.14 -2.75 -10.65
CA GLU A 30 -18.18 -3.41 -9.87
C GLU A 30 -17.61 -4.09 -8.61
N THR A 31 -17.45 -3.32 -7.54
CA THR A 31 -16.96 -3.78 -6.24
C THR A 31 -17.59 -2.96 -5.10
N ASN A 32 -17.29 -3.29 -3.85
CA ASN A 32 -17.67 -2.50 -2.68
C ASN A 32 -16.63 -2.59 -1.56
N ASN A 33 -16.62 -1.57 -0.70
CA ASN A 33 -15.69 -1.40 0.41
C ASN A 33 -15.75 -2.58 1.38
N GLN A 34 -16.94 -3.10 1.67
CA GLN A 34 -17.11 -4.25 2.56
C GLN A 34 -16.38 -5.48 2.02
N TRP A 35 -16.62 -5.84 0.75
CA TRP A 35 -15.98 -6.98 0.10
C TRP A 35 -14.45 -6.83 0.06
N ILE A 36 -13.95 -5.63 -0.24
CA ILE A 36 -12.50 -5.36 -0.29
C ILE A 36 -11.88 -5.52 1.09
N LEU A 37 -12.46 -4.90 2.12
CA LEU A 37 -11.95 -4.98 3.49
C LEU A 37 -11.99 -6.42 4.02
N GLU A 38 -13.09 -7.13 3.85
CA GLU A 38 -13.26 -8.50 4.36
C GLU A 38 -12.25 -9.48 3.74
N ARG A 39 -11.93 -9.31 2.46
CA ARG A 39 -11.05 -10.24 1.74
C ARG A 39 -9.58 -9.85 1.73
N THR A 40 -9.27 -8.56 1.83
CA THR A 40 -7.89 -8.07 1.66
C THR A 40 -7.38 -7.24 2.84
N GLY A 41 -8.28 -6.71 3.69
CA GLY A 41 -7.93 -5.74 4.73
C GLY A 41 -7.53 -4.36 4.20
N ILE A 42 -7.61 -4.10 2.89
CA ILE A 42 -7.15 -2.85 2.29
C ILE A 42 -8.27 -1.81 2.33
N ALA A 43 -8.01 -0.65 2.96
CA ALA A 43 -8.92 0.51 2.98
C ALA A 43 -8.61 1.54 1.89
N GLU A 44 -7.32 1.74 1.61
CA GLU A 44 -6.81 2.74 0.69
C GLU A 44 -5.49 2.27 0.05
N ARG A 45 -5.11 2.93 -1.04
CA ARG A 45 -3.86 2.66 -1.76
C ARG A 45 -3.34 3.95 -2.36
N HIS A 46 -2.02 4.03 -2.47
CA HIS A 46 -1.36 5.16 -3.11
C HIS A 46 -1.05 4.83 -4.57
N ILE A 47 -1.38 5.76 -5.47
CA ILE A 47 -1.17 5.60 -6.90
C ILE A 47 -0.04 6.53 -7.32
N ALA A 48 0.91 6.00 -8.09
CA ALA A 48 1.90 6.85 -8.72
C ALA A 48 1.21 7.68 -9.82
N GLY A 49 1.42 9.00 -9.81
CA GLY A 49 0.99 9.88 -10.89
C GLY A 49 1.66 9.51 -12.22
N VAL A 50 1.17 10.10 -13.31
CA VAL A 50 1.83 10.01 -14.62
C VAL A 50 3.07 10.90 -14.57
N GLY A 51 4.24 10.30 -14.67
CA GLY A 51 5.52 11.00 -14.74
C GLY A 51 5.74 11.77 -16.04
#